data_AF-A0A6H9KUK9-F1
#
_entry.id   AF-A0A6H9KUK9-F1
#
_cell.length_a   1.000
_cell.length_b   1.000
_cell.length_c   1.000
_cell.angle_alpha   90.00
_cell.angle_beta   90.00
_cell.angle_gamma   90.00
#
_symmetry.space_group_name_H-M   'P 1'
#
loop_
_entity.id
_entity.type
_entity.pdbx_description
1 polymer ?
#
loop_
_entity_poly.entity_id
_entity_poly.type
_entity_poly.pdbx_seq_one_letter_code
_entity_poly.pdbx_strand_id
1 'polypeptide(L)'
;MDQSLVKTITRIETIIDKLFLDPNNPRFVSPEWEYISEDNITRTSIQDNITGKLISGFGIEKLASNIKINGFLKIDRVVVKKINGTEDQYVVLEGNRRICAAKMVYEFSKSNSELPDDVIESVTNIECLEYIGTDAKASWIFQGLRHISGITDWPPFNKAKLLVEQMESDDLTLTQVGERFGITAYAAGQWMRGFRAFQQASEDSDFIHELDIKSYPYFQEVFGRSSSGVREWLEWDENERMFKNVLNLDEFISWLYPREDEESDAFGSWDKRHLKVRDDLRTLSYLMKESPKHFEEFRRTKNLENCYAQALAVKQDERAVDHTEKTLDLLSGCTNAVDNLPARALRDATVKQKIVDKCKDLLVSIKDILPEAFDNGQD
;
A
#
# COMPACT_ATOMS: atom_id res chain seq x y z
N MET A 1 21.36 35.51 14.84
CA MET A 1 21.01 34.58 13.74
C MET A 1 22.29 34.04 13.16
N ASP A 2 22.24 32.80 12.67
CA ASP A 2 23.16 32.26 11.67
C ASP A 2 24.60 31.95 12.08
N GLN A 3 24.80 30.75 12.62
CA GLN A 3 25.81 29.92 11.99
C GLN A 3 25.15 29.18 10.82
N SER A 4 25.56 29.52 9.60
CA SER A 4 25.15 28.79 8.39
C SER A 4 25.40 27.29 8.58
N LEU A 5 24.42 26.44 8.22
CA LEU A 5 24.57 24.99 8.26
C LEU A 5 25.81 24.51 7.48
N VAL A 6 26.17 25.22 6.41
CA VAL A 6 27.36 24.92 5.61
C VAL A 6 28.65 25.06 6.42
N LYS A 7 28.70 25.97 7.40
CA LYS A 7 29.87 26.18 8.27
C LYS A 7 29.89 25.25 9.48
N THR A 8 28.80 24.55 9.76
CA THR A 8 28.63 23.69 10.95
C THR A 8 28.53 22.22 10.60
N ILE A 9 28.91 21.85 9.37
CA ILE A 9 28.94 20.49 8.90
C ILE A 9 30.33 20.18 8.34
N THR A 10 30.92 19.08 8.78
CA THR A 10 32.19 18.56 8.25
C THR A 10 32.04 17.12 7.80
N ARG A 11 32.87 16.68 6.83
CA ARG A 11 32.88 15.28 6.38
C ARG A 11 33.74 14.47 7.34
N ILE A 12 33.22 13.30 7.72
CA ILE A 12 33.96 12.30 8.49
C ILE A 12 33.71 10.92 7.89
N GLU A 13 34.59 9.99 8.21
CA GLU A 13 34.40 8.56 7.99
C GLU A 13 34.51 7.86 9.35
N THR A 14 33.58 6.94 9.62
CA THR A 14 33.55 6.21 10.89
C THR A 14 33.05 4.80 10.67
N ILE A 15 33.35 3.91 11.61
CA ILE A 15 32.83 2.55 11.60
C ILE A 15 31.40 2.47 12.14
N ILE A 16 30.63 1.51 11.66
CA ILE A 16 29.22 1.30 12.01
C ILE A 16 28.98 1.09 13.51
N ASP A 17 29.94 0.50 14.23
CA ASP A 17 29.86 0.25 15.68
C ASP A 17 29.97 1.53 16.52
N LYS A 18 30.49 2.62 15.94
CA LYS A 18 30.59 3.95 16.59
C LYS A 18 29.35 4.82 16.37
N LEU A 19 28.41 4.37 15.53
CA LEU A 19 27.17 5.07 15.24
C LEU A 19 26.03 4.56 16.12
N PHE A 20 25.32 5.46 16.79
CA PHE A 20 24.16 5.16 17.64
C PHE A 20 22.90 5.78 17.06
N LEU A 21 21.80 5.03 17.10
CA LEU A 21 20.49 5.51 16.66
C LEU A 21 20.02 6.60 17.63
N ASP A 22 19.52 7.71 17.09
CA ASP A 22 18.92 8.76 17.91
C ASP A 22 17.59 8.28 18.50
N PRO A 23 17.48 8.12 19.84
CA PRO A 23 16.23 7.75 20.46
C PRO A 23 15.19 8.86 20.40
N ASN A 24 15.60 10.13 20.31
CA ASN A 24 14.71 11.28 20.26
C ASN A 24 14.41 11.73 18.81
N ASN A 25 14.60 10.82 17.84
CA ASN A 25 14.38 11.13 16.45
C ASN A 25 12.93 11.59 16.23
N PRO A 26 12.69 12.72 15.52
CA PRO A 26 11.36 13.23 15.20
C PRO A 26 10.33 12.21 14.71
N ARG A 27 10.77 11.09 14.11
CA ARG A 27 9.88 9.98 13.69
C ARG A 27 9.18 9.26 14.84
N PHE A 28 9.72 9.30 16.06
CA PHE A 28 9.16 8.61 17.23
C PHE A 28 8.42 9.55 18.18
N VAL A 29 8.71 10.86 18.09
CA VAL A 29 8.20 11.84 19.05
C VAL A 29 6.69 11.99 18.91
N SER A 30 5.96 11.52 19.92
CA SER A 30 4.55 11.80 20.18
C SER A 30 4.40 12.76 21.37
N PRO A 31 3.19 13.27 21.67
CA PRO A 31 2.96 14.09 22.85
C PRO A 31 3.36 13.41 24.17
N GLU A 32 3.31 12.08 24.26
CA GLU A 32 3.72 11.32 25.45
C GLU A 32 5.21 10.92 25.44
N TRP A 33 6.00 11.41 24.48
CA TRP A 33 7.39 10.98 24.36
C TRP A 33 8.28 11.54 25.46
N GLU A 34 8.85 10.67 26.27
CA GLU A 34 9.86 11.03 27.27
C GLU A 34 11.22 11.21 26.61
N TYR A 35 11.81 12.41 26.78
CA TYR A 35 13.11 12.72 26.24
C TYR A 35 14.21 11.88 26.90
N ILE A 36 15.01 11.19 26.09
CA ILE A 36 16.14 10.39 26.54
C ILE A 36 17.41 11.26 26.57
N SER A 37 18.06 11.36 27.73
CA SER A 37 19.28 12.17 27.88
C SER A 37 20.45 11.61 27.08
N GLU A 38 21.41 12.47 26.71
CA GLU A 38 22.58 12.07 25.91
C GLU A 38 23.39 10.93 26.56
N ASP A 39 23.54 10.95 27.89
CA ASP A 39 24.24 9.91 28.66
C ASP A 39 23.62 8.50 28.53
N ASN A 40 22.34 8.43 28.15
CA ASN A 40 21.62 7.17 28.01
C ASN A 40 21.58 6.65 26.56
N ILE A 41 22.01 7.45 25.56
CA ILE A 41 21.90 7.10 24.14
C ILE A 41 22.61 5.77 23.85
N THR A 42 23.79 5.55 24.43
CA THR A 42 24.63 4.37 24.15
C THR A 42 24.19 3.11 24.90
N ARG A 43 23.20 3.20 25.79
CA ARG A 43 22.71 2.04 26.55
C ARG A 43 22.07 1.01 25.64
N THR A 44 22.49 -0.24 25.75
CA THR A 44 21.99 -1.37 24.95
C THR A 44 20.46 -1.47 24.98
N SER A 45 19.84 -1.38 26.17
CA SER A 45 18.38 -1.43 26.30
C SER A 45 17.65 -0.33 25.52
N ILE A 46 18.26 0.86 25.38
CA ILE A 46 17.69 1.96 24.59
C ILE A 46 17.88 1.67 23.11
N GLN A 47 19.08 1.30 22.68
CA GLN A 47 19.36 0.97 21.28
C GLN A 47 18.50 -0.20 20.78
N ASP A 48 18.28 -1.23 21.59
CA ASP A 48 17.40 -2.36 21.28
C ASP A 48 15.94 -1.91 21.12
N ASN A 49 15.44 -1.05 22.02
CA ASN A 49 14.10 -0.50 21.92
C ASN A 49 13.88 0.29 20.62
N ILE A 50 14.82 1.18 20.28
CA ILE A 50 14.74 2.01 19.08
C ILE A 50 14.88 1.16 17.81
N THR A 51 15.76 0.15 17.83
CA THR A 51 15.89 -0.82 16.74
C THR A 51 14.58 -1.57 16.52
N GLY A 52 13.94 -2.07 17.58
CA GLY A 52 12.65 -2.75 17.50
C GLY A 52 11.53 -1.84 16.95
N LYS A 53 11.49 -0.56 17.36
CA LYS A 53 10.56 0.44 16.80
C LYS A 53 10.79 0.66 15.31
N LEU A 54 12.06 0.81 14.89
CA LEU A 54 12.41 0.98 13.48
C LEU A 54 11.99 -0.22 12.65
N ILE A 55 12.33 -1.44 13.07
CA ILE A 55 12.02 -2.67 12.36
C ILE A 55 10.51 -2.84 12.19
N SER A 56 9.74 -2.69 13.27
CA SER A 56 8.29 -2.92 13.26
C SER A 56 7.48 -1.84 12.52
N GLY A 57 7.94 -0.58 12.53
CA GLY A 57 7.16 0.54 12.02
C GLY A 57 7.66 1.19 10.73
N PHE A 58 8.92 0.96 10.33
CA PHE A 58 9.60 1.82 9.34
C PHE A 58 10.26 1.06 8.18
N GLY A 59 9.87 -0.19 7.95
CA GLY A 59 10.24 -0.96 6.76
C GLY A 59 11.75 -1.17 6.60
N ILE A 60 12.45 -1.44 7.70
CA ILE A 60 13.92 -1.59 7.72
C ILE A 60 14.36 -2.84 6.96
N GLU A 61 13.60 -3.92 7.02
CA GLU A 61 13.90 -5.19 6.33
C GLU A 61 14.06 -4.98 4.81
N LYS A 62 13.20 -4.12 4.24
CA LYS A 62 13.25 -3.77 2.83
C LYS A 62 14.49 -2.96 2.47
N LEU A 63 14.89 -2.03 3.36
CA LEU A 63 16.14 -1.27 3.21
C LEU A 63 17.35 -2.19 3.35
N ALA A 64 17.34 -3.10 4.31
CA ALA A 64 18.42 -4.07 4.51
C ALA A 64 18.56 -4.98 3.29
N SER A 65 17.45 -5.47 2.73
CA SER A 65 17.46 -6.27 1.49
C SER A 65 18.03 -5.49 0.32
N ASN A 66 17.68 -4.20 0.19
CA ASN A 66 18.26 -3.32 -0.83
C ASN A 66 19.77 -3.09 -0.65
N ILE A 67 20.23 -2.89 0.59
CA ILE A 67 21.65 -2.72 0.92
C ILE A 67 22.43 -4.01 0.64
N LYS A 68 21.85 -5.20 0.87
CA LYS A 68 22.50 -6.48 0.52
C LYS A 68 22.79 -6.61 -0.98
N ILE A 69 22.02 -5.93 -1.83
CA ILE A 69 22.16 -5.98 -3.29
C ILE A 69 23.04 -4.83 -3.80
N ASN A 70 22.81 -3.61 -3.33
CA ASN A 70 23.43 -2.40 -3.88
C ASN A 70 24.59 -1.84 -3.03
N GLY A 71 24.83 -2.41 -1.85
CA GLY A 71 25.65 -1.79 -0.81
C GLY A 71 24.98 -0.58 -0.15
N PHE A 72 25.65 -0.01 0.84
CA PHE A 72 25.24 1.23 1.47
C PHE A 72 25.65 2.42 0.60
N LEU A 73 24.69 2.99 -0.12
CA LEU A 73 24.95 4.05 -1.09
C LEU A 73 25.35 5.38 -0.43
N LYS A 74 26.37 6.04 -1.00
CA LYS A 74 26.93 7.32 -0.52
C LYS A 74 26.16 8.58 -0.97
N ILE A 75 25.09 8.40 -1.76
CA ILE A 75 24.34 9.50 -2.42
C ILE A 75 23.65 10.40 -1.39
N ASP A 76 22.93 9.80 -0.43
CA ASP A 76 22.36 10.53 0.69
C ASP A 76 23.31 10.39 1.88
N ARG A 77 24.05 11.42 2.25
CA ARG A 77 24.97 11.30 3.41
C ARG A 77 24.17 11.20 4.71
N VAL A 78 24.68 10.44 5.68
CA VAL A 78 24.13 10.37 7.04
C VAL A 78 24.64 11.57 7.82
N VAL A 79 23.77 12.24 8.58
CA VAL A 79 24.17 13.37 9.43
C VAL A 79 24.24 12.91 10.86
N VAL A 80 25.35 13.21 11.54
CA VAL A 80 25.62 12.74 12.90
C VAL A 80 26.10 13.87 13.79
N LYS A 81 26.05 13.69 15.10
CA LYS A 81 26.65 14.59 16.10
C LYS A 81 27.48 13.75 17.06
N LYS A 82 28.66 14.24 17.43
CA LYS A 82 29.50 13.56 18.44
C LYS A 82 28.77 13.53 19.78
N ILE A 83 28.80 12.38 20.45
CA ILE A 83 28.22 12.20 21.79
C ILE A 83 29.18 12.82 22.80
N ASN A 84 28.65 13.69 23.65
CA ASN A 84 29.45 14.40 24.65
C ASN A 84 30.20 13.43 25.58
N GLY A 85 31.45 13.73 25.89
CA GLY A 85 32.28 12.91 26.79
C GLY A 85 32.77 11.59 26.20
N THR A 86 32.60 11.36 24.89
CA THR A 86 33.07 10.14 24.22
C THR A 86 34.18 10.42 23.21
N GLU A 87 35.09 9.46 23.06
CA GLU A 87 36.03 9.43 21.94
C GLU A 87 35.38 8.72 20.74
N ASP A 88 35.00 9.55 19.77
CA ASP A 88 34.55 9.16 18.43
C ASP A 88 33.32 8.27 18.40
N GLN A 89 32.36 8.51 19.30
CA GLN A 89 31.01 7.96 19.19
C GLN A 89 30.03 9.05 18.77
N TYR A 90 29.06 8.67 17.94
CA TYR A 90 28.17 9.62 17.29
C TYR A 90 26.71 9.18 17.37
N VAL A 91 25.81 10.13 17.58
CA VAL A 91 24.37 9.95 17.46
C VAL A 91 23.89 10.41 16.08
N VAL A 92 23.00 9.64 15.46
CA VAL A 92 22.51 9.88 14.10
C VAL A 92 21.36 10.91 14.09
N LEU A 93 21.60 12.10 13.55
CA LEU A 93 20.58 13.16 13.44
C LEU A 93 19.65 12.98 12.23
N GLU A 94 20.21 12.54 11.10
CA GLU A 94 19.50 12.15 9.87
C GLU A 94 20.07 10.80 9.42
N GLY A 95 19.20 9.87 9.05
CA GLY A 95 19.61 8.57 8.53
C GLY A 95 19.34 7.40 9.46
N ASN A 96 18.60 7.58 10.57
CA ASN A 96 18.28 6.51 11.55
C ASN A 96 17.83 5.20 10.89
N ARG A 97 16.90 5.26 9.93
CA ARG A 97 16.42 4.05 9.21
C ARG A 97 17.53 3.36 8.42
N ARG A 98 18.39 4.14 7.77
CA ARG A 98 19.48 3.64 6.90
C ARG A 98 20.60 3.04 7.75
N ILE A 99 20.98 3.71 8.85
CA ILE A 99 21.96 3.16 9.80
C ILE A 99 21.43 1.91 10.50
N CYS A 100 20.15 1.87 10.88
CA CYS A 100 19.54 0.65 11.43
C CYS A 100 19.58 -0.51 10.43
N ALA A 101 19.24 -0.26 9.16
CA ALA A 101 19.36 -1.27 8.11
C ALA A 101 20.82 -1.72 7.87
N ALA A 102 21.78 -0.78 7.83
CA ALA A 102 23.19 -1.09 7.70
C ALA A 102 23.71 -1.94 8.86
N LYS A 103 23.32 -1.63 10.11
CA LYS A 103 23.63 -2.46 11.30
C LYS A 103 23.08 -3.88 11.15
N MET A 104 21.84 -4.04 10.68
CA MET A 104 21.27 -5.37 10.44
C MET A 104 22.07 -6.16 9.39
N VAL A 105 22.52 -5.51 8.31
CA VAL A 105 23.33 -6.15 7.26
C VAL A 105 24.73 -6.50 7.78
N TYR A 106 25.35 -5.62 8.56
CA TYR A 106 26.66 -5.87 9.18
C TYR A 106 26.62 -7.01 10.20
N GLU A 107 25.58 -7.11 11.03
CA GLU A 107 25.42 -8.27 11.92
C GLU A 107 25.15 -9.56 11.13
N PHE A 108 24.41 -9.48 10.03
CA PHE A 108 24.23 -10.61 9.12
C PHE A 108 25.56 -11.06 8.49
N SER A 109 26.43 -10.13 8.07
CA SER A 109 27.74 -10.48 7.47
C SER A 109 28.69 -11.17 8.45
N LYS A 110 28.56 -10.93 9.75
CA LYS A 110 29.36 -11.64 10.78
C LYS A 110 29.02 -13.13 10.90
N SER A 111 27.79 -13.51 10.52
CA SER A 111 27.28 -14.88 10.66
C SER A 111 27.10 -15.60 9.33
N ASN A 112 27.11 -14.89 8.21
CA ASN A 112 26.95 -15.44 6.87
C ASN A 112 27.93 -14.78 5.88
N SER A 113 28.80 -15.58 5.27
CA SER A 113 29.86 -15.15 4.36
C SER A 113 29.42 -14.99 2.89
N GLU A 114 28.12 -15.03 2.59
CA GLU A 114 27.62 -14.94 1.20
C GLU A 114 27.50 -13.51 0.66
N LEU A 115 27.72 -12.48 1.50
CA LEU A 115 27.66 -11.10 1.03
C LEU A 115 28.93 -10.70 0.26
N PRO A 116 28.81 -9.96 -0.86
CA PRO A 116 29.96 -9.41 -1.56
C PRO A 116 30.84 -8.51 -0.66
N ASP A 117 32.16 -8.57 -0.85
CA ASP A 117 33.13 -7.81 -0.03
C ASP A 117 32.87 -6.30 -0.06
N ASP A 118 32.47 -5.75 -1.21
CA ASP A 118 32.13 -4.33 -1.37
C ASP A 118 30.88 -3.94 -0.59
N VAL A 119 29.89 -4.84 -0.50
CA VAL A 119 28.70 -4.63 0.34
C VAL A 119 29.10 -4.62 1.81
N ILE A 120 29.93 -5.57 2.25
CA ILE A 120 30.42 -5.64 3.64
C ILE A 120 31.21 -4.37 3.99
N GLU A 121 32.13 -3.96 3.11
CA GLU A 121 32.92 -2.74 3.29
C GLU A 121 32.00 -1.51 3.41
N SER A 122 30.99 -1.40 2.53
CA SER A 122 30.06 -0.27 2.50
C SER A 122 29.22 -0.13 3.77
N VAL A 123 28.89 -1.23 4.47
CA VAL A 123 28.14 -1.17 5.74
C VAL A 123 29.06 -1.09 6.96
N THR A 124 30.35 -1.40 6.80
CA THR A 124 31.34 -1.32 7.87
C THR A 124 31.85 0.11 8.03
N ASN A 125 32.24 0.76 6.94
CA ASN A 125 32.77 2.12 6.90
C ASN A 125 31.72 3.07 6.31
N ILE A 126 31.28 4.05 7.10
CA ILE A 126 30.20 4.95 6.73
C ILE A 126 30.75 6.38 6.58
N GLU A 127 30.58 6.94 5.39
CA GLU A 127 30.78 8.37 5.14
C GLU A 127 29.62 9.18 5.74
N CYS A 128 29.95 10.04 6.70
CA CYS A 128 28.99 10.88 7.41
C CYS A 128 29.29 12.37 7.24
N LEU A 129 28.30 13.16 7.61
CA LEU A 129 28.39 14.60 7.84
C LEU A 129 28.25 14.83 9.34
N GLU A 130 29.34 15.22 10.00
CA GLU A 130 29.31 15.60 11.41
C GLU A 130 28.80 17.04 11.54
N TYR A 131 27.75 17.21 12.33
CA TYR A 131 27.27 18.50 12.78
C TYR A 131 28.04 18.95 14.03
N ILE A 132 28.79 20.04 13.89
CA ILE A 132 29.62 20.65 14.95
C ILE A 132 28.98 21.90 15.56
N GLY A 133 27.73 22.21 15.18
CA GLY A 133 27.00 23.34 15.75
C GLY A 133 26.38 23.02 17.11
N THR A 134 25.75 24.03 17.70
CA THR A 134 25.21 23.96 19.08
C THR A 134 23.68 23.87 19.15
N ASP A 135 22.98 23.81 18.02
CA ASP A 135 21.53 23.79 18.00
C ASP A 135 20.99 22.44 18.55
N ALA A 136 20.24 22.51 19.64
CA ALA A 136 19.61 21.35 20.26
C ALA A 136 18.54 20.69 19.36
N LYS A 137 17.99 21.41 18.38
CA LYS A 137 16.98 20.93 17.43
C LYS A 137 17.57 20.56 16.07
N ALA A 138 18.89 20.37 15.97
CA ALA A 138 19.54 20.01 14.71
C ALA A 138 18.89 18.81 14.00
N SER A 139 18.49 17.77 14.74
CA SER A 139 17.78 16.60 14.17
C SER A 139 16.48 16.98 13.47
N TRP A 140 15.70 17.91 14.02
CA TRP A 140 14.47 18.44 13.41
C TRP A 140 14.76 19.27 12.16
N ILE A 141 15.82 20.09 12.18
CA ILE A 141 16.21 20.92 11.04
C ILE A 141 16.62 20.04 9.86
N PHE A 142 17.52 19.08 10.08
CA PHE A 142 18.00 18.20 9.01
C PHE A 142 16.88 17.32 8.44
N GLN A 143 16.02 16.79 9.30
CA GLN A 143 14.86 16.02 8.83
C GLN A 143 13.85 16.90 8.11
N GLY A 144 13.60 18.12 8.57
CA GLY A 144 12.73 19.09 7.90
C GLY A 144 13.23 19.41 6.49
N LEU A 145 14.51 19.73 6.33
CA LEU A 145 15.10 20.00 5.01
C LEU A 145 14.99 18.80 4.05
N ARG A 146 15.09 17.57 4.55
CA ARG A 146 14.97 16.39 3.69
C ARG A 146 13.53 16.00 3.38
N HIS A 147 12.62 16.15 4.35
CA HIS A 147 11.27 15.58 4.26
C HIS A 147 10.18 16.60 3.95
N ILE A 148 10.39 17.89 4.22
CA ILE A 148 9.44 18.96 3.88
C ILE A 148 9.73 19.47 2.46
N SER A 149 10.99 19.82 2.15
CA SER A 149 11.37 20.25 0.79
C SER A 149 11.45 19.10 -0.21
N GLY A 150 11.83 17.89 0.23
CA GLY A 150 11.80 16.67 -0.56
C GLY A 150 12.69 16.65 -1.81
N ILE A 151 12.88 15.47 -2.40
CA ILE A 151 13.33 15.33 -3.78
C ILE A 151 12.07 15.27 -4.65
N THR A 152 12.06 15.99 -5.78
CA THR A 152 10.97 15.88 -6.75
C THR A 152 10.85 14.43 -7.22
N ASP A 153 9.67 13.84 -7.01
CA ASP A 153 9.45 12.45 -7.35
C ASP A 153 9.49 12.24 -8.86
N TRP A 154 10.10 11.13 -9.30
CA TRP A 154 10.11 10.78 -10.71
C TRP A 154 8.71 10.37 -11.19
N PRO A 155 8.29 10.77 -12.41
CA PRO A 155 7.04 10.32 -12.99
C PRO A 155 6.96 8.77 -13.02
N PRO A 156 5.79 8.16 -12.77
CA PRO A 156 5.65 6.70 -12.73
C PRO A 156 6.11 6.00 -14.02
N PHE A 157 5.88 6.61 -15.19
CA PHE A 157 6.36 6.10 -16.47
C PHE A 157 7.88 5.94 -16.49
N ASN A 158 8.63 6.97 -16.09
CA ASN A 158 10.09 6.95 -16.09
C ASN A 158 10.65 5.88 -15.13
N LYS A 159 10.00 5.70 -13.98
CA LYS A 159 10.36 4.63 -13.02
C LYS A 159 10.16 3.24 -13.63
N ALA A 160 9.03 3.04 -14.31
CA ALA A 160 8.72 1.77 -14.95
C ALA A 160 9.63 1.47 -16.14
N LYS A 161 9.93 2.49 -16.96
CA LYS A 161 10.90 2.39 -18.05
C LYS A 161 12.26 1.93 -17.55
N LEU A 162 12.81 2.60 -16.53
CA LEU A 162 14.09 2.21 -15.92
C LEU A 162 14.04 0.78 -15.38
N LEU A 163 12.94 0.40 -14.71
CA LEU A 163 12.76 -0.95 -14.19
C LEU A 163 12.80 -1.99 -15.31
N VAL A 164 12.06 -1.77 -16.40
CA VAL A 164 11.99 -2.72 -17.52
C VAL A 164 13.32 -2.81 -18.26
N GLU A 165 13.97 -1.67 -18.55
CA GLU A 165 15.27 -1.65 -19.21
C GLU A 165 16.33 -2.41 -18.41
N GLN A 166 16.36 -2.24 -17.09
CA GLN A 166 17.27 -2.98 -16.20
C GLN A 166 16.93 -4.46 -16.08
N MET A 167 15.64 -4.78 -16.08
CA MET A 167 15.18 -6.18 -16.07
C MET A 167 15.63 -6.91 -17.32
N GLU A 168 15.58 -6.25 -18.49
CA GLU A 168 15.99 -6.83 -19.77
C GLU A 168 17.51 -6.86 -19.96
N SER A 169 18.23 -5.80 -19.57
CA SER A 169 19.68 -5.73 -19.76
C SER A 169 20.43 -6.78 -18.95
N ASP A 170 19.92 -7.08 -17.75
CA ASP A 170 20.57 -7.93 -16.76
C ASP A 170 19.85 -9.28 -16.57
N ASP A 171 18.82 -9.57 -17.38
CA ASP A 171 17.97 -10.77 -17.31
C ASP A 171 17.43 -11.05 -15.88
N LEU A 172 16.89 -10.01 -15.24
CA LEU A 172 16.41 -10.09 -13.86
C LEU A 172 14.98 -10.60 -13.79
N THR A 173 14.70 -11.39 -12.76
CA THR A 173 13.33 -11.70 -12.37
C THR A 173 12.64 -10.48 -11.73
N LEU A 174 11.30 -10.50 -11.68
CA LEU A 174 10.50 -9.48 -11.00
C LEU A 174 10.88 -9.31 -9.51
N THR A 175 11.30 -10.39 -8.87
CA THR A 175 11.78 -10.37 -7.48
C THR A 175 13.10 -9.62 -7.39
N GLN A 176 14.10 -10.00 -8.19
CA GLN A 176 15.44 -9.39 -8.17
C GLN A 176 15.39 -7.90 -8.51
N VAL A 177 14.68 -7.52 -9.57
CA VAL A 177 14.56 -6.09 -9.94
C VAL A 177 13.74 -5.32 -8.91
N GLY A 178 12.73 -5.96 -8.30
CA GLY A 178 11.97 -5.39 -7.20
C GLY A 178 12.85 -5.09 -6.00
N GLU A 179 13.67 -6.03 -5.55
CA GLU A 179 14.59 -5.84 -4.43
C GLU A 179 15.65 -4.78 -4.73
N ARG A 180 16.20 -4.77 -5.96
CA ARG A 180 17.17 -3.75 -6.44
C ARG A 180 16.62 -2.32 -6.31
N PHE A 181 15.34 -2.10 -6.60
CA PHE A 181 14.70 -0.79 -6.45
C PHE A 181 13.94 -0.61 -5.13
N GLY A 182 13.98 -1.61 -4.24
CA GLY A 182 13.24 -1.58 -3.00
C GLY A 182 11.74 -1.46 -3.24
N ILE A 183 11.16 -2.34 -4.04
CA ILE A 183 9.71 -2.57 -4.23
C ILE A 183 9.40 -4.07 -4.20
N THR A 184 8.13 -4.45 -4.04
CA THR A 184 7.76 -5.87 -4.04
C THR A 184 7.77 -6.43 -5.46
N ALA A 185 7.95 -7.75 -5.61
CA ALA A 185 7.85 -8.42 -6.92
C ALA A 185 6.48 -8.17 -7.59
N TYR A 186 5.42 -8.10 -6.79
CA TYR A 186 4.08 -7.73 -7.28
C TYR A 186 4.05 -6.32 -7.88
N ALA A 187 4.60 -5.33 -7.17
CA ALA A 187 4.67 -3.95 -7.67
C ALA A 187 5.54 -3.83 -8.92
N ALA A 188 6.71 -4.50 -8.94
CA ALA A 188 7.56 -4.58 -10.13
C ALA A 188 6.80 -5.17 -11.32
N GLY A 189 6.03 -6.24 -11.10
CA GLY A 189 5.18 -6.85 -12.12
C GLY A 189 4.08 -5.92 -12.64
N GLN A 190 3.46 -5.12 -11.77
CA GLN A 190 2.49 -4.10 -12.21
C GLN A 190 3.14 -3.02 -13.08
N TRP A 191 4.34 -2.57 -12.70
CA TRP A 191 5.06 -1.54 -13.46
C TRP A 191 5.48 -2.08 -14.82
N MET A 192 6.04 -3.28 -14.86
CA MET A 192 6.46 -3.95 -16.10
C MET A 192 5.27 -4.15 -17.04
N ARG A 193 4.17 -4.75 -16.57
CA ARG A 193 3.00 -4.99 -17.43
C ARG A 193 2.31 -3.70 -17.86
N GLY A 194 2.17 -2.73 -16.97
CA GLY A 194 1.67 -1.40 -17.30
C GLY A 194 2.53 -0.69 -18.36
N PHE A 195 3.84 -0.87 -18.30
CA PHE A 195 4.76 -0.30 -19.29
C PHE A 195 4.60 -0.95 -20.65
N ARG A 196 4.47 -2.29 -20.71
CA ARG A 196 4.21 -3.01 -21.96
C ARG A 196 2.86 -2.67 -22.57
N ALA A 197 1.81 -2.59 -21.75
CA ALA A 197 0.50 -2.15 -22.17
C ALA A 197 0.51 -0.72 -22.74
N PHE A 198 1.26 0.19 -22.11
CA PHE A 198 1.45 1.55 -22.61
C PHE A 198 2.25 1.57 -23.93
N GLN A 199 3.31 0.76 -24.05
CA GLN A 199 4.08 0.63 -25.29
C GLN A 199 3.20 0.13 -26.44
N GLN A 200 2.43 -0.95 -26.21
CA GLN A 200 1.45 -1.45 -27.18
C GLN A 200 0.50 -0.34 -27.62
N ALA A 201 -0.10 0.41 -26.68
CA ALA A 201 -0.98 1.52 -27.00
C ALA A 201 -0.26 2.65 -27.77
N SER A 202 1.05 2.83 -27.60
CA SER A 202 1.85 3.82 -28.31
C SER A 202 2.24 3.38 -29.74
N GLU A 203 2.01 2.12 -30.08
CA GLU A 203 2.47 1.49 -31.34
C GLU A 203 1.30 1.01 -32.20
N ASP A 204 0.25 0.46 -31.58
CA ASP A 204 -0.82 -0.30 -32.25
C ASP A 204 -2.21 0.36 -32.16
N SER A 205 -2.37 1.48 -31.45
CA SER A 205 -3.66 2.13 -31.20
C SER A 205 -4.03 3.20 -32.23
N ASP A 206 -5.32 3.51 -32.36
CA ASP A 206 -5.80 4.68 -33.11
C ASP A 206 -5.52 6.03 -32.40
N PHE A 207 -4.94 5.99 -31.20
CA PHE A 207 -4.70 7.15 -30.32
C PHE A 207 -3.22 7.51 -30.15
N ILE A 208 -2.32 6.96 -30.96
CA ILE A 208 -0.84 7.11 -30.84
C ILE A 208 -0.40 8.57 -30.65
N HIS A 209 -0.99 9.51 -31.40
CA HIS A 209 -0.59 10.92 -31.38
C HIS A 209 -1.07 11.71 -30.14
N GLU A 210 -2.03 11.16 -29.40
CA GLU A 210 -2.65 11.80 -28.23
C GLU A 210 -2.06 11.26 -26.92
N LEU A 211 -1.57 10.02 -26.97
CA LEU A 211 -1.07 9.30 -25.83
C LEU A 211 0.18 9.98 -25.26
N ASP A 212 0.13 10.29 -23.97
CA ASP A 212 1.28 10.83 -23.25
C ASP A 212 1.53 10.07 -21.94
N ILE A 213 2.69 10.32 -21.32
CA ILE A 213 3.12 9.62 -20.10
C ILE A 213 2.19 9.84 -18.90
N LYS A 214 1.22 10.78 -18.96
CA LYS A 214 0.25 11.01 -17.88
C LYS A 214 -0.79 9.90 -17.81
N SER A 215 -1.02 9.17 -18.89
CA SER A 215 -1.92 8.02 -18.92
C SER A 215 -1.31 6.74 -18.35
N TYR A 216 0.03 6.62 -18.32
CA TYR A 216 0.72 5.43 -17.81
C TYR A 216 0.22 4.93 -16.42
N PRO A 217 -0.06 5.79 -15.42
CA PRO A 217 -0.62 5.33 -14.15
C PRO A 217 -1.95 4.57 -14.26
N TYR A 218 -2.75 4.83 -15.30
CA TYR A 218 -3.98 4.09 -15.59
C TYR A 218 -3.66 2.71 -16.15
N PHE A 219 -2.74 2.59 -17.12
CA PHE A 219 -2.24 1.30 -17.61
C PHE A 219 -1.64 0.46 -16.49
N GLN A 220 -0.90 1.07 -15.57
CA GLN A 220 -0.39 0.38 -14.38
C GLN A 220 -1.52 -0.14 -13.47
N GLU A 221 -2.57 0.64 -13.25
CA GLU A 221 -3.68 0.28 -12.36
C GLU A 221 -4.58 -0.83 -12.92
N VAL A 222 -4.58 -1.09 -14.24
CA VAL A 222 -5.22 -2.30 -14.84
C VAL A 222 -4.67 -3.59 -14.20
N PHE A 223 -3.40 -3.60 -13.81
CA PHE A 223 -2.76 -4.73 -13.12
C PHE A 223 -2.96 -4.71 -11.60
N GLY A 224 -3.83 -3.83 -11.09
CA GLY A 224 -4.33 -3.83 -9.72
C GLY A 224 -5.16 -5.08 -9.39
N ARG A 225 -5.20 -5.46 -8.11
CA ARG A 225 -6.06 -6.57 -7.64
C ARG A 225 -7.55 -6.26 -7.88
N SER A 226 -7.93 -5.02 -7.58
CA SER A 226 -9.31 -4.52 -7.69
C SER A 226 -9.72 -4.12 -9.11
N SER A 227 -8.80 -4.15 -10.08
CA SER A 227 -9.04 -3.76 -11.47
C SER A 227 -9.11 -4.96 -12.42
N SER A 228 -9.27 -6.16 -11.86
CA SER A 228 -9.25 -7.41 -12.62
C SER A 228 -10.34 -7.48 -13.70
N GLY A 229 -11.51 -6.86 -13.49
CA GLY A 229 -12.57 -6.79 -14.51
C GLY A 229 -12.15 -6.01 -15.74
N VAL A 230 -11.42 -4.90 -15.55
CA VAL A 230 -10.87 -4.12 -16.67
C VAL A 230 -9.81 -4.93 -17.41
N ARG A 231 -8.93 -5.62 -16.68
CA ARG A 231 -7.90 -6.48 -17.29
C ARG A 231 -8.49 -7.65 -18.08
N GLU A 232 -9.54 -8.28 -17.56
CA GLU A 232 -10.29 -9.35 -18.23
C GLU A 232 -10.99 -8.82 -19.49
N TRP A 233 -11.63 -7.65 -19.40
CA TRP A 233 -12.29 -6.99 -20.52
C TRP A 233 -11.32 -6.57 -21.64
N LEU A 234 -10.09 -6.17 -21.30
CA LEU A 234 -9.03 -5.88 -22.28
C LEU A 234 -8.32 -7.15 -22.82
N GLU A 235 -8.62 -8.33 -22.27
CA GLU A 235 -8.05 -9.61 -22.68
C GLU A 235 -6.51 -9.62 -22.66
N TRP A 236 -5.92 -9.30 -21.51
CA TRP A 236 -4.45 -9.34 -21.34
C TRP A 236 -3.88 -10.75 -21.49
N ASP A 237 -2.91 -10.91 -22.38
CA ASP A 237 -2.10 -12.12 -22.54
C ASP A 237 -0.77 -11.99 -21.78
N GLU A 238 -0.53 -12.90 -20.84
CA GLU A 238 0.67 -12.85 -19.99
C GLU A 238 1.95 -13.28 -20.73
N ASN A 239 1.84 -14.12 -21.76
CA ASN A 239 3.00 -14.63 -22.51
C ASN A 239 3.49 -13.59 -23.51
N GLU A 240 2.55 -13.01 -24.27
CA GLU A 240 2.85 -11.97 -25.26
C GLU A 240 2.97 -10.58 -24.63
N ARG A 241 2.50 -10.42 -23.38
CA ARG A 241 2.51 -9.16 -22.62
C ARG A 241 1.80 -8.03 -23.38
N MET A 242 0.63 -8.35 -23.91
CA MET A 242 -0.20 -7.41 -24.66
C MET A 242 -1.69 -7.70 -24.48
N PHE A 243 -2.52 -6.69 -24.68
CA PHE A 243 -3.98 -6.83 -24.76
C PHE A 243 -4.38 -7.42 -26.11
N LYS A 244 -5.26 -8.43 -26.09
CA LYS A 244 -5.77 -9.07 -27.32
C LYS A 244 -6.98 -8.34 -27.90
N ASN A 245 -7.75 -7.64 -27.06
CA ASN A 245 -8.91 -6.90 -27.51
C ASN A 245 -8.54 -5.45 -27.83
N VAL A 246 -8.04 -5.20 -29.04
CA VAL A 246 -7.60 -3.88 -29.50
C VAL A 246 -8.75 -2.87 -29.50
N LEU A 247 -9.96 -3.29 -29.88
CA LEU A 247 -11.14 -2.40 -29.87
C LEU A 247 -11.45 -1.89 -28.46
N ASN A 248 -11.39 -2.75 -27.45
CA ASN A 248 -11.57 -2.35 -26.06
C ASN A 248 -10.41 -1.50 -25.55
N LEU A 249 -9.18 -1.72 -26.05
CA LEU A 249 -8.02 -0.89 -25.74
C LEU A 249 -8.21 0.54 -26.28
N ASP A 250 -8.62 0.68 -27.54
CA ASP A 250 -8.91 1.99 -28.14
C ASP A 250 -10.08 2.68 -27.42
N GLU A 251 -11.13 1.94 -27.07
CA GLU A 251 -12.21 2.47 -26.25
C GLU A 251 -11.71 2.94 -24.88
N PHE A 252 -10.86 2.17 -24.21
CA PHE A 252 -10.26 2.56 -22.94
C PHE A 252 -9.45 3.86 -23.07
N ILE A 253 -8.64 3.99 -24.12
CA ILE A 253 -7.83 5.19 -24.36
C ILE A 253 -8.72 6.39 -24.70
N SER A 254 -9.82 6.18 -25.43
CA SER A 254 -10.80 7.24 -25.71
C SER A 254 -11.44 7.81 -24.44
N TRP A 255 -11.53 7.02 -23.36
CA TRP A 255 -12.00 7.53 -22.07
C TRP A 255 -10.96 8.42 -21.38
N LEU A 256 -9.68 8.27 -21.71
CA LEU A 256 -8.58 9.11 -21.22
C LEU A 256 -8.34 10.34 -22.09
N TYR A 257 -8.59 10.23 -23.40
CA TYR A 257 -8.42 11.29 -24.38
C TYR A 257 -9.68 11.39 -25.26
N PRO A 258 -10.80 11.90 -24.72
CA PRO A 258 -12.02 12.02 -25.50
C PRO A 258 -11.86 13.07 -26.60
N ARG A 259 -12.32 12.70 -27.80
CA ARG A 259 -12.47 13.58 -28.97
C ARG A 259 -13.81 14.33 -28.86
N GLU A 260 -13.85 15.56 -29.35
CA GLU A 260 -15.08 16.38 -29.29
C GLU A 260 -16.18 15.88 -30.23
N ASP A 261 -15.78 15.23 -31.32
CA ASP A 261 -16.65 14.60 -32.30
C ASP A 261 -15.96 13.31 -32.79
N GLU A 262 -16.69 12.20 -32.84
CA GLU A 262 -16.14 10.90 -33.29
C GLU A 262 -15.76 10.93 -34.78
N GLU A 263 -16.37 11.84 -35.56
CA GLU A 263 -16.06 12.05 -36.99
C GLU A 263 -14.96 13.10 -37.24
N SER A 264 -14.45 13.73 -36.18
CA SER A 264 -13.40 14.76 -36.30
C SER A 264 -12.01 14.15 -36.24
N ASP A 265 -11.13 14.58 -37.15
CA ASP A 265 -9.69 14.29 -37.11
C ASP A 265 -8.97 15.01 -35.96
N ALA A 266 -9.70 15.73 -35.09
CA ALA A 266 -9.11 16.43 -33.95
C ALA A 266 -8.66 15.46 -32.86
N PHE A 267 -7.46 15.70 -32.36
CA PHE A 267 -6.90 14.95 -31.24
C PHE A 267 -7.72 15.12 -29.95
N GLY A 268 -7.91 14.02 -29.23
CA GLY A 268 -8.53 13.97 -27.92
C GLY A 268 -7.76 14.73 -26.84
N SER A 269 -8.48 15.07 -25.76
CA SER A 269 -7.96 15.96 -24.72
C SER A 269 -7.92 15.31 -23.33
N TRP A 270 -6.72 15.19 -22.76
CA TRP A 270 -6.48 14.69 -21.40
C TRP A 270 -7.28 15.42 -20.30
N ASP A 271 -7.47 16.74 -20.46
CA ASP A 271 -8.18 17.55 -19.47
C ASP A 271 -9.69 17.26 -19.44
N LYS A 272 -10.20 16.69 -20.53
CA LYS A 272 -11.61 16.30 -20.68
C LYS A 272 -11.90 14.84 -20.33
N ARG A 273 -10.88 14.05 -19.96
CA ARG A 273 -10.99 12.61 -19.63
C ARG A 273 -12.21 12.24 -18.78
N HIS A 274 -12.80 11.10 -19.06
CA HIS A 274 -13.94 10.55 -18.34
C HIS A 274 -13.53 9.80 -17.07
N LEU A 275 -12.31 9.27 -17.04
CA LEU A 275 -11.69 8.69 -15.84
C LEU A 275 -10.78 9.73 -15.17
N LYS A 276 -11.26 10.37 -14.09
CA LYS A 276 -10.60 11.53 -13.48
C LYS A 276 -9.32 11.15 -12.73
N VAL A 277 -9.31 9.99 -12.11
CA VAL A 277 -8.13 9.43 -11.42
C VAL A 277 -7.93 7.97 -11.81
N ARG A 278 -6.70 7.46 -11.72
CA ARG A 278 -6.41 6.05 -12.08
C ARG A 278 -7.27 5.04 -11.28
N ASP A 279 -7.56 5.36 -10.02
CA ASP A 279 -8.28 4.49 -9.08
C ASP A 279 -9.75 4.30 -9.50
N ASP A 280 -10.28 5.12 -10.43
CA ASP A 280 -11.59 4.95 -11.07
C ASP A 280 -11.72 3.58 -11.77
N LEU A 281 -10.60 2.96 -12.16
CA LEU A 281 -10.58 1.60 -12.73
C LEU A 281 -11.12 0.53 -11.77
N ARG A 282 -11.06 0.76 -10.45
CA ARG A 282 -11.64 -0.17 -9.47
C ARG A 282 -13.16 -0.12 -9.52
N THR A 283 -13.71 1.08 -9.64
CA THR A 283 -15.14 1.31 -9.83
C THR A 283 -15.61 0.71 -11.15
N LEU A 284 -14.84 0.94 -12.22
CA LEU A 284 -15.15 0.37 -13.53
C LEU A 284 -15.12 -1.16 -13.51
N SER A 285 -14.10 -1.75 -12.88
CA SER A 285 -13.99 -3.20 -12.67
C SER A 285 -15.16 -3.75 -11.86
N TYR A 286 -15.65 -3.02 -10.86
CA TYR A 286 -16.86 -3.40 -10.12
C TYR A 286 -18.07 -3.42 -11.05
N LEU A 287 -18.29 -2.37 -11.84
CA LEU A 287 -19.41 -2.33 -12.79
C LEU A 287 -19.34 -3.48 -13.79
N MET A 288 -18.17 -3.76 -14.36
CA MET A 288 -17.99 -4.87 -15.31
C MET A 288 -18.34 -6.24 -14.69
N LYS A 289 -18.00 -6.47 -13.42
CA LYS A 289 -18.18 -7.77 -12.75
C LYS A 289 -19.54 -7.95 -12.08
N GLU A 290 -20.01 -6.90 -11.40
CA GLU A 290 -21.14 -6.96 -10.48
C GLU A 290 -22.37 -6.27 -11.04
N SER A 291 -22.21 -5.37 -12.03
CA SER A 291 -23.34 -4.65 -12.60
C SER A 291 -23.16 -4.30 -14.09
N PRO A 292 -23.13 -5.31 -14.99
CA PRO A 292 -22.86 -5.09 -16.43
C PRO A 292 -23.80 -4.08 -17.08
N LYS A 293 -25.06 -4.01 -16.62
CA LYS A 293 -26.04 -3.01 -17.07
C LYS A 293 -25.54 -1.57 -16.87
N HIS A 294 -25.00 -1.27 -15.69
CA HIS A 294 -24.48 0.07 -15.37
C HIS A 294 -23.11 0.32 -16.02
N PHE A 295 -22.35 -0.73 -16.35
CA PHE A 295 -21.17 -0.60 -17.20
C PHE A 295 -21.55 -0.14 -18.62
N GLU A 296 -22.56 -0.75 -19.25
CA GLU A 296 -23.06 -0.31 -20.56
C GLU A 296 -23.65 1.11 -20.51
N GLU A 297 -24.32 1.47 -19.39
CA GLU A 297 -24.77 2.84 -19.18
C GLU A 297 -23.61 3.83 -19.07
N PHE A 298 -22.51 3.45 -18.40
CA PHE A 298 -21.29 4.25 -18.39
C PHE A 298 -20.72 4.41 -19.80
N ARG A 299 -20.66 3.34 -20.60
CA ARG A 299 -20.15 3.43 -22.00
C ARG A 299 -20.94 4.44 -22.83
N ARG A 300 -22.25 4.58 -22.60
CA ARG A 300 -23.12 5.57 -23.27
C ARG A 300 -23.02 6.98 -22.69
N THR A 301 -23.03 7.10 -21.36
CA THR A 301 -23.18 8.40 -20.67
C THR A 301 -21.87 9.04 -20.27
N LYS A 302 -20.80 8.25 -20.21
CA LYS A 302 -19.47 8.60 -19.70
C LYS A 302 -19.47 9.19 -18.29
N ASN A 303 -20.49 8.87 -17.48
CA ASN A 303 -20.66 9.33 -16.10
C ASN A 303 -20.47 8.17 -15.12
N LEU A 304 -19.21 7.90 -14.75
CA LEU A 304 -18.86 6.76 -13.90
C LEU A 304 -19.45 6.88 -12.49
N GLU A 305 -19.45 8.08 -11.91
CA GLU A 305 -19.92 8.35 -10.56
C GLU A 305 -21.41 8.02 -10.42
N ASN A 306 -22.24 8.50 -11.35
CA ASN A 306 -23.67 8.22 -11.34
C ASN A 306 -23.96 6.72 -11.52
N CYS A 307 -23.32 6.08 -12.51
CA CYS A 307 -23.53 4.66 -12.76
C CYS A 307 -23.12 3.79 -11.55
N TYR A 308 -22.05 4.16 -10.85
CA TYR A 308 -21.63 3.46 -9.65
C TYR A 308 -22.59 3.67 -8.48
N ALA A 309 -23.06 4.90 -8.25
CA ALA A 309 -24.03 5.19 -7.22
C ALA A 309 -25.34 4.39 -7.42
N GLN A 310 -25.83 4.32 -8.66
CA GLN A 310 -27.00 3.52 -9.02
C GLN A 310 -26.75 2.01 -8.79
N ALA A 311 -25.59 1.49 -9.21
CA ALA A 311 -25.24 0.10 -8.99
C ALA A 311 -25.15 -0.27 -7.50
N LEU A 312 -24.66 0.64 -6.65
CA LEU A 312 -24.64 0.44 -5.20
C LEU A 312 -26.02 0.50 -4.57
N ALA A 313 -26.90 1.40 -5.02
CA ALA A 313 -28.28 1.49 -4.54
C ALA A 313 -29.04 0.19 -4.82
N VAL A 314 -28.94 -0.35 -6.05
CA VAL A 314 -29.55 -1.65 -6.40
C VAL A 314 -29.03 -2.77 -5.50
N LYS A 315 -27.71 -2.83 -5.25
CA LYS A 315 -27.13 -3.84 -4.35
C LYS A 315 -27.57 -3.68 -2.89
N GLN A 316 -27.84 -2.45 -2.44
CA GLN A 316 -28.37 -2.20 -1.10
C GLN A 316 -29.83 -2.64 -1.01
N ASP A 317 -30.64 -2.35 -2.02
CA ASP A 317 -32.04 -2.78 -2.08
C ASP A 317 -32.15 -4.32 -2.13
N GLU A 318 -31.32 -4.98 -2.95
CA GLU A 318 -31.24 -6.45 -2.98
C GLU A 318 -30.88 -7.05 -1.61
N ARG A 319 -29.94 -6.43 -0.88
CA ARG A 319 -29.56 -6.87 0.47
C ARG A 319 -30.65 -6.59 1.51
N ALA A 320 -31.43 -5.52 1.35
CA ALA A 320 -32.53 -5.19 2.24
C ALA A 320 -33.70 -6.17 2.07
N VAL A 321 -33.92 -6.68 0.85
CA VAL A 321 -34.95 -7.68 0.55
C VAL A 321 -34.60 -9.08 1.09
N ASP A 322 -33.31 -9.43 1.23
CA ASP A 322 -32.82 -10.78 1.58
C ASP A 322 -32.73 -11.10 3.11
N HIS A 323 -33.38 -10.33 3.98
CA HIS A 323 -33.45 -10.66 5.42
C HIS A 323 -34.81 -11.23 5.86
N THR A 324 -35.87 -10.97 5.11
CA THR A 324 -37.23 -11.39 5.49
C THR A 324 -37.46 -12.88 5.22
N GLU A 325 -37.16 -13.38 4.02
CA GLU A 325 -37.30 -14.81 3.71
C GLU A 325 -36.43 -15.68 4.61
N LYS A 326 -35.19 -15.27 4.87
CA LYS A 326 -34.28 -15.95 5.80
C LYS A 326 -34.81 -15.98 7.23
N THR A 327 -35.46 -14.90 7.68
CA THR A 327 -36.11 -14.86 9.00
C THR A 327 -37.31 -15.80 9.06
N LEU A 328 -38.13 -15.85 8.00
CA LEU A 328 -39.28 -16.75 7.88
C LEU A 328 -38.85 -18.23 7.85
N ASP A 329 -37.76 -18.56 7.15
CA ASP A 329 -37.18 -19.90 7.11
C ASP A 329 -36.67 -20.35 8.49
N LEU A 330 -35.98 -19.46 9.21
CA LEU A 330 -35.50 -19.74 10.56
C LEU A 330 -36.65 -19.94 11.56
N LEU A 331 -37.71 -19.12 11.49
CA LEU A 331 -38.91 -19.29 12.31
C LEU A 331 -39.60 -20.63 12.03
N SER A 332 -39.72 -21.02 10.76
CA SER A 332 -40.26 -22.32 10.35
C SER A 332 -39.39 -23.48 10.86
N GLY A 333 -38.06 -23.32 10.80
CA GLY A 333 -37.10 -24.28 11.36
C GLY A 333 -37.22 -24.44 12.88
N CYS A 334 -37.45 -23.34 13.61
CA CYS A 334 -37.68 -23.38 15.06
C CYS A 334 -38.92 -24.18 15.43
N THR A 335 -40.05 -23.98 14.72
CA THR A 335 -41.28 -24.76 14.92
C THR A 335 -41.04 -26.25 14.70
N ASN A 336 -40.42 -26.60 13.57
CA ASN A 336 -40.08 -27.99 13.25
C ASN A 336 -39.16 -28.64 14.29
N ALA A 337 -38.20 -27.89 14.84
CA ALA A 337 -37.29 -28.39 15.87
C ALA A 337 -38.00 -28.68 17.21
N VAL A 338 -39.00 -27.85 17.57
CA VAL A 338 -39.82 -28.06 18.77
C VAL A 338 -40.77 -29.25 18.60
N ASP A 339 -41.42 -29.36 17.44
CA ASP A 339 -42.34 -30.46 17.13
C ASP A 339 -41.67 -31.84 17.13
N ASN A 340 -40.39 -31.88 16.75
CA ASN A 340 -39.61 -33.11 16.67
C ASN A 340 -38.73 -33.36 17.90
N LEU A 341 -39.02 -32.73 19.05
CA LEU A 341 -38.26 -32.96 20.28
C LEU A 341 -38.34 -34.43 20.72
N PRO A 342 -37.20 -35.12 20.95
CA PRO A 342 -37.21 -36.53 21.31
C PRO A 342 -37.81 -36.71 22.71
N ALA A 343 -38.71 -37.68 22.87
CA ALA A 343 -39.38 -37.97 24.14
C ALA A 343 -38.41 -38.21 25.32
N ARG A 344 -37.18 -38.67 25.04
CA ARG A 344 -36.10 -38.83 26.04
C ARG A 344 -35.64 -37.48 26.61
N ALA A 345 -35.54 -36.43 25.79
CA ALA A 345 -35.15 -35.09 26.24
C ALA A 345 -36.22 -34.45 27.15
N LEU A 346 -37.49 -34.84 26.99
CA LEU A 346 -38.60 -34.37 27.85
C LEU A 346 -38.73 -35.14 29.17
N ARG A 347 -38.07 -36.30 29.30
CA ARG A 347 -38.05 -37.11 30.54
C ARG A 347 -36.91 -36.72 31.48
N ASP A 348 -35.83 -36.15 30.95
CA ASP A 348 -34.73 -35.60 31.74
C ASP A 348 -35.11 -34.19 32.22
N ALA A 349 -35.22 -34.02 33.55
CA ALA A 349 -35.68 -32.77 34.15
C ALA A 349 -34.72 -31.60 33.86
N THR A 350 -33.42 -31.83 33.81
CA THR A 350 -32.41 -30.79 33.57
C THR A 350 -32.40 -30.36 32.11
N VAL A 351 -32.48 -31.31 31.18
CA VAL A 351 -32.55 -31.02 29.73
C VAL A 351 -33.87 -30.33 29.39
N LYS A 352 -34.98 -30.81 29.93
CA LYS A 352 -36.30 -30.18 29.77
C LYS A 352 -36.30 -28.73 30.23
N GLN A 353 -35.70 -28.44 31.40
CA GLN A 353 -35.65 -27.07 31.92
C GLN A 353 -34.87 -26.14 30.98
N LYS A 354 -33.72 -26.58 30.45
CA LYS A 354 -32.93 -25.79 29.49
C LYS A 354 -33.70 -25.47 28.20
N ILE A 355 -34.47 -26.43 27.69
CA ILE A 355 -35.32 -26.22 26.50
C ILE A 355 -36.41 -25.20 26.82
N VAL A 356 -37.08 -25.34 27.97
CA VAL A 356 -38.10 -24.39 28.43
C VAL A 356 -37.55 -22.97 28.56
N ASP A 357 -36.36 -22.81 29.14
CA ASP A 357 -35.72 -21.50 29.31
C ASP A 357 -35.39 -20.87 27.95
N LYS A 358 -34.90 -21.67 26.98
CA LYS A 358 -34.66 -21.18 25.61
C LYS A 358 -35.93 -20.79 24.87
N CYS A 359 -37.02 -21.54 25.04
CA CYS A 359 -38.32 -21.14 24.49
C CYS A 359 -38.83 -19.84 25.13
N LYS A 360 -38.61 -19.64 26.44
CA LYS A 360 -38.97 -18.38 27.12
C LYS A 360 -38.18 -17.19 26.59
N ASP A 361 -36.86 -17.33 26.43
CA ASP A 361 -36.00 -16.29 25.83
C ASP A 361 -36.54 -15.85 24.45
N LEU A 362 -36.93 -16.84 23.63
CA LEU A 362 -37.50 -16.61 22.31
C LEU A 362 -38.86 -15.90 22.40
N LEU A 363 -39.76 -16.35 23.28
CA LEU A 363 -41.08 -15.73 23.47
C LEU A 363 -40.97 -14.27 23.94
N VAL A 364 -40.02 -13.96 24.84
CA VAL A 364 -39.75 -12.57 25.26
C VAL A 364 -39.31 -11.73 24.07
N SER A 365 -38.36 -12.24 23.29
CA SER A 365 -37.85 -11.54 22.10
C SER A 365 -38.94 -11.28 21.06
N ILE A 366 -39.82 -12.27 20.82
CA ILE A 366 -40.96 -12.10 19.89
C ILE A 366 -41.94 -11.08 20.47
N LYS A 367 -42.24 -11.13 21.76
CA LYS A 367 -43.21 -10.21 22.38
C LYS A 367 -42.76 -8.75 22.36
N ASP A 368 -41.46 -8.51 22.50
CA ASP A 368 -40.87 -7.18 22.46
C ASP A 368 -40.92 -6.55 21.05
N ILE A 369 -40.86 -7.40 20.00
CA ILE A 369 -40.80 -6.95 18.59
C ILE A 369 -42.16 -7.02 17.89
N LEU A 370 -42.96 -8.05 18.18
CA LEU A 370 -44.25 -8.40 17.57
C LEU A 370 -45.27 -8.77 18.67
N PRO A 371 -45.73 -7.81 19.49
CA PRO A 371 -46.67 -8.07 20.58
C PRO A 371 -47.99 -8.72 20.10
N GLU A 372 -48.44 -8.38 18.88
CA GLU A 372 -49.64 -8.91 18.25
C GLU A 372 -49.60 -10.42 17.99
N ALA A 373 -48.41 -11.04 17.95
CA ALA A 373 -48.28 -12.49 17.82
C ALA A 373 -48.80 -13.26 19.06
N PHE A 374 -49.05 -12.55 20.17
CA PHE A 374 -49.59 -13.09 21.42
C PHE A 374 -51.05 -12.72 21.67
N ASP A 375 -51.64 -11.90 20.79
CA ASP A 375 -53.07 -11.61 20.85
C ASP A 375 -53.80 -12.82 20.25
N ASN A 376 -54.35 -13.66 21.13
CA ASN A 376 -55.31 -14.68 20.72
C ASN A 376 -56.55 -13.94 20.20
N GLY A 377 -56.61 -13.70 18.89
CA GLY A 377 -57.72 -13.02 18.24
C GLY A 377 -59.07 -13.52 18.76
N GLN A 378 -59.73 -12.68 19.55
CA GLN A 378 -61.17 -12.72 19.69
C GLN A 378 -61.71 -11.76 18.63
N ASP A 379 -62.03 -12.33 17.47
CA ASP A 379 -63.29 -12.09 16.76
C ASP A 379 -63.65 -13.34 15.93
#